data_AF-A0A5C7XVV1-F1
#
_entry.id   AF-A0A5C7XVV1-F1
#
_cell.length_a   1.000
_cell.length_b   1.000
_cell.length_c   1.000
_cell.angle_alpha   90.00
_cell.angle_beta   90.00
_cell.angle_gamma   90.00
#
_symmetry.space_group_name_H-M   'P 1'
#
loop_
_entity.id
_entity.type
_entity.pdbx_description
1 polymer ?
#
loop_
_entity_poly.entity_id
_entity_poly.type
_entity_poly.pdbx_seq_one_letter_code
_entity_poly.pdbx_strand_id
1 'polypeptide(L)'
;WKRNDPYVNIQKLIANNTRIWIYCGNGKPSELSSGVSAGNLFNAKFLEGLTLRTNKTFKDTYLANGGTNGVFNFPADGVHDWPYWGQQLQQMKPDIQRVLGATPGTPAASTPAATPAG
;
A
#
# COMPACT_ATOMS: atom_id res chain seq x y z
N TRP A 1 -21.87 9.89 4.55
CA TRP A 1 -21.03 8.82 3.96
C TRP A 1 -20.36 9.26 2.65
N LYS A 2 -21.08 9.71 1.61
CA LYS A 2 -20.52 10.11 0.30
C LYS A 2 -19.32 11.07 0.35
N ARG A 3 -19.33 12.03 1.28
CA ARG A 3 -18.23 12.98 1.50
C ARG A 3 -16.89 12.30 1.82
N ASN A 4 -16.92 11.14 2.46
CA ASN A 4 -15.74 10.41 2.94
C ASN A 4 -15.42 9.19 2.06
N ASP A 5 -16.17 8.97 0.98
CA ASP A 5 -15.93 7.88 0.04
C ASP A 5 -14.89 8.33 -1.00
N PRO A 6 -13.67 7.76 -1.03
CA PRO A 6 -12.64 8.17 -1.97
C PRO A 6 -13.03 7.93 -3.44
N TYR A 7 -13.83 6.89 -3.71
CA TYR A 7 -14.29 6.56 -5.05
C TYR A 7 -15.23 7.64 -5.59
N VAL A 8 -16.18 8.10 -4.77
CA VAL A 8 -17.08 9.21 -5.13
C VAL A 8 -16.33 10.53 -5.29
N ASN A 9 -15.22 10.71 -4.57
CA ASN A 9 -14.43 11.95 -4.57
C ASN A 9 -13.19 11.88 -5.49
N ILE A 10 -13.12 10.91 -6.40
CA ILE A 10 -11.94 10.65 -7.25
C ILE A 10 -11.50 11.87 -8.06
N GLN A 11 -12.47 12.68 -8.51
CA GLN A 11 -12.24 13.91 -9.26
C GLN A 11 -11.43 14.94 -8.47
N LYS A 12 -11.56 14.97 -7.13
CA LYS A 12 -10.75 15.88 -6.29
C LYS A 12 -9.29 15.45 -6.28
N LEU A 13 -9.01 14.15 -6.25
CA LEU A 13 -7.64 13.62 -6.31
C LEU A 13 -6.98 13.95 -7.65
N ILE A 14 -7.75 13.83 -8.74
CA ILE A 14 -7.30 14.14 -10.10
C ILE A 14 -7.07 15.64 -10.26
N ALA A 15 -8.05 16.47 -9.90
CA ALA A 15 -7.95 17.93 -10.02
C ALA A 15 -6.80 18.52 -9.19
N ASN A 16 -6.52 17.95 -8.02
CA ASN A 16 -5.41 18.36 -7.17
C ASN A 16 -4.06 17.72 -7.57
N ASN A 17 -4.02 16.96 -8.67
CA ASN A 17 -2.86 16.18 -9.11
C ASN A 17 -2.21 15.38 -7.96
N THR A 18 -3.04 14.84 -7.06
CA THR A 18 -2.57 14.20 -5.83
C THR A 18 -1.76 12.95 -6.18
N ARG A 19 -0.56 12.82 -5.59
CA ARG A 19 0.22 11.59 -5.67
C ARG A 19 -0.45 10.52 -4.83
N ILE A 20 -0.91 9.44 -5.44
CA ILE A 20 -1.55 8.33 -4.73
C ILE A 20 -0.75 7.03 -4.86
N TRP A 21 -0.70 6.24 -3.80
CA TRP A 21 -0.15 4.88 -3.79
C TRP A 21 -1.21 3.95 -3.21
N ILE A 22 -1.79 3.10 -4.07
CA ILE A 22 -2.88 2.20 -3.70
C ILE A 22 -2.36 0.77 -3.75
N TYR A 23 -2.32 0.12 -2.60
CA TYR A 23 -1.96 -1.29 -2.46
C TYR A 23 -3.16 -2.11 -1.99
N CYS A 24 -3.38 -3.26 -2.61
CA CYS A 24 -4.33 -4.25 -2.13
C CYS A 24 -3.83 -5.66 -2.50
N GLY A 25 -3.56 -6.47 -1.48
CA GLY A 25 -3.29 -7.90 -1.66
C GLY A 25 -4.57 -8.66 -2.08
N ASN A 26 -4.42 -9.91 -2.50
CA ASN A 26 -5.54 -10.73 -2.98
C ASN A 26 -5.99 -11.81 -1.98
N GLY A 27 -5.40 -11.85 -0.80
CA GLY A 27 -5.71 -12.80 0.26
C GLY A 27 -4.99 -14.12 0.23
N LYS A 28 -4.10 -14.31 -0.73
CA LYS A 28 -3.26 -15.50 -0.78
C LYS A 28 -2.00 -15.25 0.05
N PRO A 29 -1.77 -16.00 1.12
CA PRO A 29 -0.50 -15.94 1.84
C PRO A 29 0.64 -16.39 0.91
N SER A 30 1.77 -15.70 0.99
CA SER A 30 3.05 -16.07 0.38
C SER A 30 4.02 -16.57 1.47
N GLU A 31 5.29 -16.82 1.13
CA GLU A 31 6.33 -17.12 2.11
C GLU A 31 6.47 -16.03 3.19
N LEU A 32 6.07 -14.79 2.88
CA LEU A 32 6.03 -13.69 3.85
C LEU A 32 4.97 -13.88 4.95
N SER A 33 4.10 -14.88 4.82
CA SER A 33 3.04 -15.25 5.77
C SER A 33 3.39 -16.44 6.68
N SER A 34 4.66 -16.82 6.79
CA SER A 34 5.10 -17.94 7.64
C SER A 34 4.66 -17.74 9.11
N GLY A 35 3.54 -18.37 9.51
CA GLY A 35 2.96 -18.26 10.86
C GLY A 35 1.44 -18.12 10.94
N VAL A 36 0.72 -17.95 9.82
CA VAL A 36 -0.74 -17.72 9.82
C VAL A 36 -1.53 -19.02 9.55
N SER A 37 -2.51 -19.36 10.42
CA SER A 37 -3.22 -20.65 10.40
C SER A 37 -4.35 -20.74 9.35
N ALA A 38 -4.51 -21.94 8.77
CA ALA A 38 -5.28 -22.22 7.55
C ALA A 38 -6.83 -22.23 7.66
N GLY A 39 -7.41 -21.97 8.84
CA GLY A 39 -8.85 -22.16 9.10
C GLY A 39 -9.78 -21.02 8.64
N ASN A 40 -9.26 -19.81 8.41
CA ASN A 40 -10.06 -18.59 8.15
C ASN A 40 -10.40 -18.36 6.66
N LEU A 41 -10.19 -19.38 5.82
CA LEU A 41 -9.90 -19.23 4.39
C LEU A 41 -11.11 -18.97 3.48
N PHE A 42 -12.35 -19.28 3.87
CA PHE A 42 -13.52 -19.14 2.99
C PHE A 42 -14.19 -17.74 3.05
N ASN A 43 -14.40 -17.20 4.25
CA ASN A 43 -14.92 -15.84 4.42
C ASN A 43 -13.90 -14.76 4.03
N ALA A 44 -12.60 -15.00 4.32
CA ALA A 44 -11.51 -14.13 3.88
C ALA A 44 -11.45 -14.03 2.35
N LYS A 45 -11.50 -15.17 1.63
CA LYS A 45 -11.50 -15.20 0.15
C LYS A 45 -12.66 -14.44 -0.50
N PHE A 46 -13.86 -14.48 0.09
CA PHE A 46 -15.02 -13.77 -0.47
C PHE A 46 -14.90 -12.25 -0.27
N LEU A 47 -14.48 -11.81 0.92
CA LEU A 47 -14.26 -10.39 1.22
C LEU A 47 -13.03 -9.83 0.49
N GLU A 48 -11.97 -10.61 0.31
CA GLU A 48 -10.78 -10.22 -0.45
C GLU A 48 -11.05 -10.15 -1.96
N GLY A 49 -11.89 -11.03 -2.51
CA GLY A 49 -12.35 -10.93 -3.89
C GLY A 49 -13.14 -9.64 -4.17
N LEU A 50 -13.96 -9.20 -3.22
CA LEU A 50 -14.68 -7.92 -3.27
C LEU A 50 -13.74 -6.72 -3.12
N THR A 51 -12.80 -6.77 -2.17
CA THR A 51 -11.87 -5.67 -1.89
C THR A 51 -10.87 -5.46 -3.02
N LEU A 52 -10.38 -6.54 -3.63
CA LEU A 52 -9.54 -6.47 -4.83
C LEU A 52 -10.33 -5.91 -6.02
N ARG A 53 -11.60 -6.32 -6.19
CA ARG A 53 -12.44 -5.82 -7.28
C ARG A 53 -12.70 -4.33 -7.13
N THR A 54 -13.04 -3.85 -5.93
CA THR A 54 -13.27 -2.41 -5.69
C THR A 54 -12.01 -1.58 -5.89
N ASN A 55 -10.83 -2.07 -5.48
CA ASN A 55 -9.56 -1.40 -5.74
C ASN A 55 -9.21 -1.34 -7.23
N LYS A 56 -9.48 -2.41 -7.99
CA LYS A 56 -9.33 -2.41 -9.46
C LYS A 56 -10.31 -1.45 -10.12
N THR A 57 -11.58 -1.45 -9.72
CA THR A 57 -12.58 -0.48 -10.19
C THR A 57 -12.15 0.94 -9.87
N PHE A 58 -11.62 1.23 -8.68
CA PHE A 58 -11.07 2.55 -8.35
C PHE A 58 -9.94 2.94 -9.30
N LYS A 59 -8.98 2.05 -9.57
CA LYS A 59 -7.90 2.30 -10.54
C LYS A 59 -8.46 2.60 -11.93
N ASP A 60 -9.34 1.74 -12.45
CA ASP A 60 -9.88 1.88 -13.80
C ASP A 60 -10.67 3.19 -13.93
N THR A 61 -11.48 3.54 -12.92
CA THR A 61 -12.18 4.82 -12.85
C THR A 61 -11.21 5.99 -12.75
N TYR A 62 -10.13 5.91 -11.96
CA TYR A 62 -9.11 6.96 -11.84
C TYR A 62 -8.49 7.27 -13.21
N LEU A 63 -8.06 6.23 -13.93
CA LEU A 63 -7.44 6.35 -15.24
C LEU A 63 -8.43 6.86 -16.30
N ALA A 64 -9.65 6.30 -16.33
CA ALA A 64 -10.69 6.71 -17.28
C ALA A 64 -11.12 8.17 -17.10
N ASN A 65 -10.97 8.73 -15.89
CA ASN A 65 -11.27 10.13 -15.58
C ASN A 65 -10.05 11.06 -15.72
N GLY A 66 -8.94 10.59 -16.30
CA GLY A 66 -7.76 11.41 -16.59
C GLY A 66 -6.73 11.48 -15.47
N GLY A 67 -6.83 10.63 -14.45
CA GLY A 67 -5.83 10.52 -13.40
C GLY A 67 -4.51 9.94 -13.93
N THR A 68 -3.39 10.61 -13.62
CA THR A 68 -2.06 10.24 -14.15
C THR A 68 -0.99 10.13 -13.07
N ASN A 69 -1.28 10.48 -11.82
CA ASN A 69 -0.29 10.57 -10.73
C ASN A 69 -0.50 9.49 -9.65
N GLY A 70 -0.78 8.25 -10.08
CA GLY A 70 -1.04 7.13 -9.18
C GLY A 70 -0.12 5.93 -9.41
N VAL A 71 0.28 5.28 -8.32
CA VAL A 71 0.89 3.93 -8.31
C VAL A 71 -0.15 2.95 -7.77
N PHE A 72 -0.37 1.85 -8.48
CA PHE A 72 -1.37 0.84 -8.14
C PHE A 72 -0.74 -0.54 -8.08
N ASN A 73 -0.61 -1.09 -6.87
CA ASN A 73 0.04 -2.37 -6.60
C ASN A 73 -1.01 -3.40 -6.20
N PHE A 74 -1.33 -4.31 -7.11
CA PHE A 74 -2.29 -5.40 -6.90
C PHE A 74 -1.65 -6.78 -7.14
N PRO A 75 -0.72 -7.20 -6.25
CA PRO A 75 -0.02 -8.47 -6.40
C PRO A 75 -0.95 -9.68 -6.35
N ALA A 76 -0.46 -10.81 -6.89
CA ALA A 76 -1.16 -12.09 -6.91
C ALA A 76 -1.06 -12.86 -5.58
N ASP A 77 -0.48 -12.23 -4.57
CA ASP A 77 -0.28 -12.63 -3.20
C ASP A 77 -0.39 -11.40 -2.29
N GLY A 78 -0.56 -11.62 -0.98
CA GLY A 78 -0.71 -10.56 0.00
C GLY A 78 -1.95 -10.73 0.86
N VAL A 79 -1.74 -10.77 2.18
CA VAL A 79 -2.81 -10.78 3.19
C VAL A 79 -2.80 -9.47 3.99
N HIS A 80 -3.85 -9.25 4.77
CA HIS A 80 -3.99 -8.09 5.65
C HIS A 80 -3.07 -8.22 6.88
N ASP A 81 -1.76 -8.16 6.65
CA ASP A 81 -0.74 -8.38 7.67
C ASP A 81 0.44 -7.40 7.53
N TRP A 82 1.09 -7.11 8.66
CA TRP A 82 2.14 -6.11 8.79
C TRP A 82 3.35 -6.32 7.86
N PRO A 83 3.85 -7.54 7.64
CA PRO A 83 4.98 -7.76 6.73
C PRO A 83 4.73 -7.20 5.32
N TYR A 84 3.52 -7.36 4.78
CA TYR A 84 3.18 -6.84 3.46
C TYR A 84 3.11 -5.31 3.45
N TRP A 85 2.52 -4.70 4.47
CA TRP A 85 2.51 -3.23 4.58
C TRP A 85 3.90 -2.65 4.78
N GLY A 86 4.75 -3.34 5.56
CA GLY A 86 6.15 -2.98 5.74
C GLY A 86 6.92 -3.02 4.43
N GLN A 87 6.70 -4.06 3.61
CA GLN A 87 7.29 -4.14 2.28
C GLN A 87 6.83 -2.99 1.38
N GLN A 88 5.54 -2.66 1.38
CA GLN A 88 5.01 -1.52 0.62
C GLN A 88 5.64 -0.19 1.09
N LEU A 89 5.79 0.02 2.40
CA LEU A 89 6.42 1.22 2.93
C LEU A 89 7.88 1.37 2.45
N GLN A 90 8.64 0.27 2.43
CA GLN A 90 10.01 0.29 1.89
C GLN A 90 10.02 0.61 0.39
N GLN A 91 9.07 0.07 -0.39
CA GLN A 91 8.92 0.38 -1.81
C GLN A 91 8.54 1.85 -2.06
N MET A 92 7.76 2.45 -1.16
CA MET A 92 7.32 3.84 -1.26
C MET A 92 8.42 4.85 -0.94
N LYS A 93 9.46 4.47 -0.19
CA LYS A 93 10.52 5.39 0.27
C LYS A 93 11.12 6.26 -0.84
N PRO A 94 11.64 5.74 -1.97
CA PRO A 94 12.18 6.58 -3.04
C PRO A 94 11.11 7.48 -3.69
N ASP A 95 9.86 7.02 -3.77
CA ASP A 95 8.78 7.80 -4.36
C ASP A 95 8.38 8.98 -3.48
N ILE A 96 8.23 8.75 -2.18
CA ILE A 96 7.94 9.80 -1.19
C ILE A 96 9.07 10.83 -1.19
N GLN A 97 10.33 10.39 -1.19
CA GLN A 97 11.48 11.31 -1.23
C GLN A 97 11.42 12.21 -2.48
N ARG A 98 11.19 11.62 -3.65
CA ARG A 98 11.07 12.37 -4.92
C ARG A 98 9.89 13.34 -4.92
N VAL A 99 8.72 12.91 -4.44
CA VAL A 99 7.47 13.70 -4.48
C VAL A 99 7.51 14.86 -3.49
N LEU A 100 8.09 14.64 -2.31
CA LEU A 100 8.19 15.66 -1.26
C LEU A 100 9.47 16.51 -1.36
N GLY A 101 10.33 16.24 -2.34
CA GLY A 101 11.61 16.96 -2.49
C GLY A 101 12.60 16.70 -1.34
N ALA A 102 12.49 15.57 -0.67
CA ALA A 102 13.41 15.21 0.40
C ALA A 102 14.79 14.90 -0.18
N THR A 103 15.81 15.62 0.27
CA THR A 103 17.20 15.29 -0.05
C THR A 103 17.68 14.27 0.99
N PRO A 104 18.09 13.06 0.60
CA PRO A 104 18.66 12.11 1.54
C PRO A 104 19.90 12.74 2.19
N GLY A 105 19.86 12.97 3.50
CA GLY A 105 21.07 13.30 4.24
C GLY A 105 22.03 12.11 4.18
N THR A 106 23.33 12.38 4.13
CA THR A 106 24.35 11.36 4.42
C THR A 106 23.97 10.69 5.74
N PRO A 107 23.80 9.36 5.81
CA PRO A 107 23.50 8.71 7.08
C PRO A 107 24.58 9.11 8.07
N ALA A 108 24.20 9.74 9.19
CA ALA A 108 25.11 9.87 10.31
C ALA A 108 25.58 8.46 10.65
N ALA A 109 26.89 8.23 10.66
CA ALA A 109 27.47 6.95 11.05
C ALA A 109 26.82 6.53 12.37
N SER A 110 26.11 5.40 12.36
CA SER A 110 25.48 4.86 13.56
C SER A 110 26.58 4.54 14.55
N THR A 111 26.74 5.37 15.58
CA THR A 111 27.56 5.04 16.74
C THR A 111 26.99 3.75 17.34
N PRO A 112 27.77 2.66 17.43
CA PRO A 112 27.29 1.44 18.07
C PRO A 112 26.86 1.76 19.51
N ALA A 113 25.65 1.34 19.88
CA ALA A 113 25.18 1.47 21.25
C ALA A 113 26.13 0.69 22.18
N ALA A 114 26.71 1.38 23.16
CA ALA A 114 27.58 0.76 24.15
C ALA A 114 26.79 -0.31 24.93
N THR A 115 27.34 -1.52 24.98
CA THR A 115 26.83 -2.62 25.81
C THR A 115 26.89 -2.21 27.28
N PRO A 116 25.79 -2.32 28.06
CA PRO A 116 25.87 -2.13 29.51
C PRO A 116 26.68 -3.29 30.11
N ALA A 117 27.73 -2.95 30.87
CA ALA A 117 28.47 -3.93 31.66
C ALA A 117 27.57 -4.43 32.81
N GLY A 118 27.44 -5.75 32.93
CA GLY A 118 26.92 -6.44 34.11
C GLY A 118 28.02 -6.73 35.12
#